data_AF-A0A5S9M935-F1
#
_entry.id   AF-A0A5S9M935-F1
#
_cell.length_a   1.000
_cell.length_b   1.000
_cell.length_c   1.000
_cell.angle_alpha   90.00
_cell.angle_beta   90.00
_cell.angle_gamma   90.00
#
_symmetry.space_group_name_H-M   'P 1'
#
loop_
_entity.id
_entity.type
_entity.pdbx_description
1 polymer ?
#
loop_
_entity_poly.entity_id
_entity_poly.type
_entity_poly.pdbx_seq_one_letter_code
_entity_poly.pdbx_strand_id
1 'polypeptide(L)'
;MKRGLEEYSLTDHGAVYAIKGCPMHEDPLHLIPQNLREDFYREYGIRVQGNLSPLNMMRLEEEYGGRIEDVRVERIFFSEDKRTGIGTFSPSDPKSQDIADLTGSIDFSTIAEFGSESDPRAYRFDGELNKANRGMMEFQEMLKCDEKFLWHLLSLTQEGNFKAGRFALISADELIVAHTNETEYRSFIFKKRTRLCIQELL
;
A
#
# COMPACT_ATOMS: atom_id res chain seq x y z
N MET A 1 3.35 -4.60 19.14
CA MET A 1 3.07 -3.40 18.33
C MET A 1 1.75 -3.56 17.57
N LYS A 2 1.63 -4.55 16.67
CA LYS A 2 0.40 -4.88 15.92
C LYS A 2 -0.88 -4.85 16.77
N ARG A 3 -0.94 -5.67 17.82
CA ARG A 3 -2.08 -5.68 18.76
C ARG A 3 -2.42 -4.31 19.37
N GLY A 4 -1.41 -3.50 19.67
CA GLY A 4 -1.63 -2.14 20.19
C GLY A 4 -2.23 -1.20 19.12
N LEU A 5 -1.85 -1.36 17.86
CA LEU A 5 -2.42 -0.62 16.73
C LEU A 5 -3.89 -1.03 16.49
N GLU A 6 -4.19 -2.34 16.56
CA GLU A 6 -5.56 -2.85 16.49
C GLU A 6 -6.43 -2.26 17.61
N GLU A 7 -5.98 -2.38 18.87
CA GLU A 7 -6.67 -1.86 20.05
C GLU A 7 -6.87 -0.33 19.97
N TYR A 8 -5.86 0.40 19.49
CA TYR A 8 -5.95 1.85 19.33
C TYR A 8 -6.98 2.26 18.27
N SER A 9 -7.10 1.52 17.16
CA SER A 9 -8.05 1.82 16.08
C SER A 9 -9.53 1.76 16.52
N LEU A 10 -9.81 1.02 17.60
CA LEU A 10 -11.15 0.92 18.19
C LEU A 10 -11.54 2.18 18.98
N THR A 11 -10.57 3.02 19.36
CA THR A 11 -10.82 4.28 20.09
C THR A 11 -11.17 5.42 19.14
N ASP A 12 -11.81 6.48 19.64
CA ASP A 12 -12.14 7.64 18.81
C ASP A 12 -10.89 8.40 18.34
N HIS A 13 -9.82 8.42 19.14
CA HIS A 13 -8.54 9.02 18.77
C HIS A 13 -7.79 8.24 17.69
N GLY A 14 -8.01 6.93 17.61
CA GLY A 14 -7.45 6.06 16.56
C GLY A 14 -8.41 5.81 15.40
N ALA A 15 -9.50 6.57 15.28
CA ALA A 15 -10.49 6.35 14.23
C ALA A 15 -9.88 6.60 12.84
N VAL A 16 -9.97 5.60 11.97
CA VAL A 16 -9.54 5.69 10.57
C VAL A 16 -10.74 5.48 9.66
N TYR A 17 -10.83 6.31 8.62
CA TYR A 17 -11.88 6.24 7.61
C TYR A 17 -11.28 5.92 6.25
N ALA A 18 -12.02 5.14 5.47
CA ALA A 18 -11.64 4.72 4.13
C ALA A 18 -12.80 4.90 3.14
N ILE A 19 -12.47 4.97 1.85
CA ILE A 19 -13.45 4.91 0.78
C ILE A 19 -14.17 3.56 0.84
N LYS A 20 -15.51 3.61 0.88
CA LYS A 20 -16.32 2.42 1.07
C LYS A 20 -16.17 1.42 -0.09
N GLY A 21 -15.89 0.17 0.27
CA GLY A 21 -15.67 -0.91 -0.71
C GLY A 21 -14.33 -0.84 -1.45
N CYS A 22 -13.40 0.02 -1.02
CA CYS A 22 -12.04 0.00 -1.52
C CYS A 22 -11.27 -1.18 -0.92
N PRO A 23 -10.67 -2.07 -1.75
CA PRO A 23 -9.95 -3.24 -1.25
C PRO A 23 -8.62 -2.91 -0.54
N MET A 24 -8.13 -1.67 -0.69
CA MET A 24 -6.93 -1.11 -0.06
C MET A 24 -7.25 -0.17 1.10
N HIS A 25 -8.53 0.02 1.44
CA HIS A 25 -8.94 0.95 2.49
C HIS A 25 -8.35 2.37 2.31
N GLU A 26 -8.42 2.86 1.07
CA GLU A 26 -7.81 4.12 0.64
C GLU A 26 -8.33 5.36 1.40
N ASP A 27 -7.43 6.33 1.63
CA ASP A 27 -7.75 7.60 2.29
C ASP A 27 -8.79 8.39 1.47
N PRO A 28 -9.96 8.74 2.04
CA PRO A 28 -10.96 9.56 1.37
C PRO A 28 -10.43 10.92 0.90
N LEU A 29 -9.38 11.46 1.53
CA LEU A 29 -8.78 12.73 1.13
C LEU A 29 -8.17 12.67 -0.28
N HIS A 30 -7.86 11.48 -0.81
CA HIS A 30 -7.40 11.33 -2.19
C HIS A 30 -8.44 11.77 -3.23
N LEU A 31 -9.74 11.86 -2.85
CA LEU A 31 -10.80 12.39 -3.70
C LEU A 31 -10.65 13.90 -3.97
N ILE A 32 -9.90 14.63 -3.13
CA ILE A 32 -9.70 16.07 -3.30
C ILE A 32 -8.85 16.32 -4.56
N PRO A 33 -9.37 17.06 -5.55
CA PRO A 33 -8.63 17.39 -6.77
C PRO A 33 -7.30 18.07 -6.49
N GLN A 34 -6.27 17.73 -7.27
CA GLN A 34 -4.89 18.20 -7.03
C GLN A 34 -4.78 19.73 -6.96
N ASN A 35 -5.54 20.44 -7.80
CA ASN A 35 -5.55 21.90 -7.85
C ASN A 35 -6.15 22.56 -6.60
N LEU A 36 -6.91 21.83 -5.77
CA LEU A 36 -7.52 22.33 -4.55
C LEU A 36 -6.73 21.97 -3.28
N ARG A 37 -5.73 21.07 -3.38
CA ARG A 37 -5.01 20.56 -2.21
C ARG A 37 -4.17 21.61 -1.49
N GLU A 38 -3.63 22.60 -2.22
CA GLU A 38 -2.89 23.70 -1.60
C GLU A 38 -3.80 24.63 -0.78
N ASP A 39 -4.99 24.94 -1.29
CA ASP A 39 -5.97 25.74 -0.56
C ASP A 39 -6.52 24.94 0.64
N PHE A 40 -6.79 23.65 0.46
CA PHE A 40 -7.17 22.75 1.54
C PHE A 40 -6.11 22.69 2.67
N TYR A 41 -4.83 22.61 2.31
CA TYR A 41 -3.75 22.65 3.28
C TYR A 41 -3.69 23.98 4.03
N ARG A 42 -3.88 25.11 3.35
CA ARG A 42 -3.89 26.44 3.99
C ARG A 42 -5.06 26.62 4.95
N GLU A 43 -6.21 26.05 4.64
CA GLU A 43 -7.42 26.18 5.44
C GLU A 43 -7.44 25.22 6.64
N TYR A 44 -7.09 23.94 6.43
CA TYR A 44 -7.23 22.88 7.44
C TYR A 44 -5.89 22.44 8.06
N GLY A 45 -4.75 22.82 7.48
CA GLY A 45 -3.43 22.35 7.91
C GLY A 45 -3.12 20.89 7.56
N ILE A 46 -4.00 20.23 6.79
CA ILE A 46 -3.88 18.81 6.44
C ILE A 46 -3.30 18.68 5.04
N ARG A 47 -2.16 17.99 4.94
CA ARG A 47 -1.49 17.77 3.65
C ARG A 47 -1.93 16.44 3.06
N VAL A 48 -2.57 16.48 1.89
CA VAL A 48 -2.97 15.28 1.15
C VAL A 48 -1.80 14.79 0.30
N GLN A 49 -1.29 13.61 0.63
CA GLN A 49 -0.25 12.91 -0.12
C GLN A 49 -0.89 11.78 -0.94
N GLY A 50 -0.21 11.29 -1.98
CA GLY A 50 -0.73 10.19 -2.80
C GLY A 50 -1.86 10.58 -3.76
N ASN A 51 -2.36 9.60 -4.50
CA ASN A 51 -3.40 9.74 -5.50
C ASN A 51 -4.42 8.61 -5.38
N LEU A 52 -5.63 8.87 -5.89
CA LEU A 52 -6.69 7.89 -5.94
C LEU A 52 -6.26 6.66 -6.75
N SER A 53 -6.49 5.47 -6.21
CA SER A 53 -6.18 4.20 -6.87
C SER A 53 -6.94 4.09 -8.22
N PRO A 54 -6.38 3.36 -9.22
CA PRO A 54 -7.03 3.22 -10.51
C PRO A 54 -8.47 2.70 -10.42
N LEU A 55 -8.74 1.80 -9.47
CA LEU A 55 -10.07 1.26 -9.23
C LEU A 55 -11.03 2.34 -8.71
N ASN A 56 -10.65 3.10 -7.69
CA ASN A 56 -11.53 4.13 -7.15
C ASN A 56 -11.67 5.33 -8.09
N MET A 57 -10.69 5.61 -8.95
CA MET A 57 -10.80 6.59 -10.02
C MET A 57 -11.88 6.18 -11.03
N MET A 58 -11.83 4.94 -11.51
CA MET A 58 -12.87 4.38 -12.38
C MET A 58 -14.25 4.43 -11.69
N ARG A 59 -14.35 4.05 -10.41
CA ARG A 59 -15.61 4.12 -9.66
C ARG A 59 -16.14 5.54 -9.52
N LEU A 60 -15.28 6.52 -9.23
CA LEU A 60 -15.67 7.92 -9.13
C LEU A 60 -16.28 8.42 -10.46
N GLU A 61 -15.67 8.06 -11.58
CA GLU A 61 -16.14 8.45 -12.91
C GLU A 61 -17.44 7.71 -13.30
N GLU A 62 -17.47 6.39 -13.18
CA GLU A 62 -18.57 5.55 -13.67
C GLU A 62 -19.77 5.46 -12.71
N GLU A 63 -19.52 5.29 -11.40
CA GLU A 63 -20.58 5.08 -10.40
C GLU A 63 -21.10 6.42 -9.83
N TYR A 64 -20.22 7.37 -9.61
CA TYR A 64 -20.54 8.65 -8.94
C TYR A 64 -20.62 9.83 -9.92
N GLY A 65 -20.31 9.63 -11.21
CA GLY A 65 -20.37 10.68 -12.22
C GLY A 65 -19.45 11.87 -11.91
N GLY A 66 -18.29 11.61 -11.30
CA GLY A 66 -17.31 12.61 -10.90
C GLY A 66 -17.66 13.41 -9.63
N ARG A 67 -18.78 13.12 -8.96
CA ARG A 67 -19.20 13.83 -7.74
C ARG A 67 -18.57 13.21 -6.50
N ILE A 68 -17.51 13.87 -6.01
CA ILE A 68 -16.73 13.40 -4.86
C ILE A 68 -17.56 13.38 -3.56
N GLU A 69 -18.54 14.28 -3.45
CA GLU A 69 -19.44 14.43 -2.30
C GLU A 69 -20.41 13.26 -2.14
N ASP A 70 -20.67 12.50 -3.21
CA ASP A 70 -21.53 11.32 -3.18
C ASP A 70 -20.76 10.06 -2.76
N VAL A 71 -19.42 10.09 -2.78
CA VAL A 71 -18.59 8.94 -2.45
C VAL A 71 -18.71 8.59 -0.98
N ARG A 72 -19.17 7.37 -0.70
CA ARG A 72 -19.36 6.90 0.67
C ARG A 72 -18.03 6.56 1.32
N VAL A 73 -17.90 6.94 2.59
CA VAL A 73 -16.77 6.55 3.46
C VAL A 73 -17.25 5.62 4.57
N GLU A 74 -16.37 4.79 5.08
CA GLU A 74 -16.63 3.90 6.22
C GLU A 74 -15.49 3.95 7.23
N ARG A 75 -15.82 3.77 8.51
CA ARG A 75 -14.83 3.58 9.56
C ARG A 75 -14.26 2.17 9.44
N ILE A 76 -12.94 2.06 9.41
CA ILE A 76 -12.23 0.78 9.40
C ILE A 76 -11.57 0.55 10.76
N PHE A 77 -11.30 -0.72 11.04
CA PHE A 77 -10.55 -1.13 12.23
C PHE A 77 -9.39 -1.98 11.76
N PHE A 78 -8.21 -1.71 12.30
CA PHE A 78 -7.04 -2.48 11.93
C PHE A 78 -7.14 -3.90 12.47
N SER A 79 -6.71 -4.85 11.65
CA SER A 79 -6.75 -6.27 11.99
C SER A 79 -5.75 -7.03 11.13
N GLU A 80 -4.82 -7.73 11.78
CA GLU A 80 -3.90 -8.64 11.11
C GLU A 80 -4.66 -9.83 10.51
N ASP A 81 -5.53 -10.47 11.30
CA ASP A 81 -6.33 -11.63 10.88
C ASP A 81 -7.23 -11.34 9.67
N LYS A 82 -7.82 -10.14 9.62
CA LYS A 82 -8.68 -9.71 8.50
C LYS A 82 -7.91 -9.03 7.38
N ARG A 83 -6.59 -8.85 7.53
CA ARG A 83 -5.70 -8.17 6.58
C ARG A 83 -6.21 -6.76 6.25
N THR A 84 -6.45 -5.98 7.30
CA THR A 84 -6.93 -4.59 7.23
C THR A 84 -5.94 -3.67 7.93
N GLY A 85 -5.20 -2.89 7.16
CA GLY A 85 -4.16 -1.96 7.64
C GLY A 85 -2.98 -2.63 8.35
N ILE A 86 -2.89 -3.96 8.34
CA ILE A 86 -1.75 -4.71 8.88
C ILE A 86 -1.40 -5.80 7.88
N GLY A 87 -0.20 -5.70 7.30
CA GLY A 87 0.40 -6.72 6.45
C GLY A 87 1.62 -7.34 7.13
N THR A 88 1.92 -8.59 6.80
CA THR A 88 3.11 -9.28 7.31
C THR A 88 3.71 -10.13 6.21
N PHE A 89 4.98 -9.87 5.90
CA PHE A 89 5.74 -10.62 4.92
C PHE A 89 6.91 -11.34 5.57
N SER A 90 6.99 -12.64 5.34
CA SER A 90 8.13 -13.47 5.72
C SER A 90 8.72 -14.11 4.46
N PRO A 91 10.02 -13.95 4.19
CA PRO A 91 10.66 -14.50 3.02
C PRO A 91 10.65 -16.04 3.08
N SER A 92 10.18 -16.64 2.00
CA SER A 92 10.35 -18.08 1.68
C SER A 92 11.64 -18.29 0.87
N ASP A 93 11.85 -19.46 0.24
CA ASP A 93 13.00 -19.66 -0.67
C ASP A 93 13.02 -18.55 -1.75
N PRO A 94 14.09 -17.73 -1.85
CA PRO A 94 14.16 -16.58 -2.75
C PRO A 94 13.87 -16.90 -4.22
N LYS A 95 14.11 -18.15 -4.66
CA LYS A 95 13.84 -18.57 -6.05
C LYS A 95 12.36 -18.77 -6.34
N SER A 96 11.55 -18.91 -5.30
CA SER A 96 10.12 -19.21 -5.38
C SER A 96 9.22 -18.06 -4.95
N GLN A 97 9.80 -16.95 -4.49
CA GLN A 97 9.03 -15.78 -4.07
C GLN A 97 8.49 -15.02 -5.28
N ASP A 98 7.20 -14.71 -5.26
CA ASP A 98 6.56 -13.87 -6.26
C ASP A 98 6.37 -12.45 -5.72
N ILE A 99 6.69 -11.44 -6.55
CA ILE A 99 6.44 -10.04 -6.21
C ILE A 99 4.95 -9.74 -6.08
N ALA A 100 4.10 -10.57 -6.68
CA ALA A 100 2.66 -10.50 -6.56
C ALA A 100 2.18 -10.68 -5.10
N ASP A 101 2.89 -11.46 -4.28
CA ASP A 101 2.57 -11.60 -2.85
C ASP A 101 2.66 -10.26 -2.12
N LEU A 102 3.58 -9.40 -2.58
CA LEU A 102 3.77 -8.08 -1.99
C LEU A 102 2.85 -7.02 -2.62
N THR A 103 2.73 -7.03 -3.94
CA THR A 103 2.14 -5.91 -4.69
C THR A 103 0.70 -6.13 -5.13
N GLY A 104 0.23 -7.39 -5.19
CA GLY A 104 -1.02 -7.82 -5.79
C GLY A 104 -0.82 -8.44 -7.19
N SER A 105 -1.85 -9.06 -7.73
CA SER A 105 -1.76 -9.86 -8.98
C SER A 105 -2.81 -9.49 -10.01
N ILE A 106 -2.59 -9.88 -11.27
CA ILE A 106 -3.61 -9.76 -12.33
C ILE A 106 -4.49 -11.01 -12.28
N ASP A 107 -5.81 -10.83 -12.27
CA ASP A 107 -6.77 -11.91 -12.41
C ASP A 107 -7.10 -12.17 -13.88
N PHE A 108 -6.36 -13.09 -14.50
CA PHE A 108 -6.55 -13.48 -15.90
C PHE A 108 -7.96 -14.00 -16.22
N SER A 109 -8.70 -14.51 -15.24
CA SER A 109 -10.06 -15.01 -15.47
C SER A 109 -11.04 -13.87 -15.79
N THR A 110 -10.83 -12.70 -15.18
CA THR A 110 -11.67 -11.51 -15.37
C THR A 110 -11.34 -10.73 -16.65
N ILE A 111 -10.19 -11.00 -17.27
CA ILE A 111 -9.77 -10.34 -18.52
C ILE A 111 -10.72 -10.69 -19.67
N ALA A 112 -11.28 -11.91 -19.66
CA ALA A 112 -12.29 -12.31 -20.64
C ALA A 112 -13.59 -11.48 -20.54
N GLU A 113 -13.88 -10.92 -19.37
CA GLU A 113 -15.07 -10.10 -19.10
C GLU A 113 -14.82 -8.61 -19.39
N PHE A 114 -13.67 -8.08 -18.96
CA PHE A 114 -13.35 -6.65 -19.08
C PHE A 114 -12.55 -6.28 -20.34
N GLY A 115 -12.02 -7.27 -21.06
CA GLY A 115 -11.42 -7.09 -22.38
C GLY A 115 -10.01 -6.51 -22.42
N SER A 116 -9.42 -6.12 -21.28
CA SER A 116 -8.04 -5.62 -21.21
C SER A 116 -7.33 -6.00 -19.90
N GLU A 117 -6.04 -6.33 -20.00
CA GLU A 117 -5.16 -6.50 -18.84
C GLU A 117 -4.92 -5.19 -18.08
N SER A 118 -5.24 -4.04 -18.67
CA SER A 118 -5.07 -2.72 -18.05
C SER A 118 -6.32 -2.21 -17.32
N ASP A 119 -7.43 -2.96 -17.35
CA ASP A 119 -8.65 -2.58 -16.63
C ASP A 119 -8.41 -2.72 -15.12
N PRO A 120 -8.63 -1.66 -14.30
CA PRO A 120 -8.39 -1.72 -12.86
C PRO A 120 -9.13 -2.84 -12.14
N ARG A 121 -10.27 -3.32 -12.67
CA ARG A 121 -11.04 -4.44 -12.11
C ARG A 121 -10.40 -5.80 -12.34
N ALA A 122 -9.51 -5.90 -13.32
CA ALA A 122 -8.72 -7.10 -13.55
C ALA A 122 -7.53 -7.23 -12.57
N TYR A 123 -7.32 -6.24 -11.70
CA TYR A 123 -6.27 -6.27 -10.69
C TYR A 123 -6.79 -6.69 -9.31
N ARG A 124 -6.12 -7.65 -8.70
CA ARG A 124 -6.35 -8.08 -7.32
C ARG A 124 -5.45 -7.27 -6.40
N PHE A 125 -6.09 -6.40 -5.62
CA PHE A 125 -5.45 -5.61 -4.56
C PHE A 125 -5.32 -6.45 -3.28
N ASP A 126 -4.64 -7.59 -3.37
CA ASP A 126 -4.50 -8.58 -2.30
C ASP A 126 -3.05 -8.85 -1.89
N GLY A 127 -2.09 -8.07 -2.41
CA GLY A 127 -0.72 -8.08 -1.92
C GLY A 127 -0.61 -7.49 -0.52
N GLU A 128 0.47 -7.83 0.18
CA GLU A 128 0.68 -7.37 1.55
C GLU A 128 0.74 -5.84 1.68
N LEU A 129 1.36 -5.11 0.71
CA LEU A 129 1.35 -3.63 0.71
C LEU A 129 -0.06 -3.07 0.46
N ASN A 130 -0.90 -3.77 -0.30
CA ASN A 130 -2.28 -3.35 -0.49
C ASN A 130 -3.07 -3.43 0.82
N LYS A 131 -2.82 -4.49 1.60
CA LYS A 131 -3.53 -4.78 2.85
C LYS A 131 -2.99 -3.98 4.04
N ALA A 132 -1.71 -3.66 4.03
CA ALA A 132 -1.05 -2.84 5.05
C ALA A 132 -1.34 -1.34 4.92
N ASN A 133 -1.84 -0.88 3.77
CA ASN A 133 -2.15 0.51 3.49
C ASN A 133 -2.95 1.17 4.64
N ARG A 134 -2.56 2.40 4.98
CA ARG A 134 -3.03 3.23 6.09
C ARG A 134 -2.64 2.74 7.49
N GLY A 135 -1.91 1.65 7.60
CA GLY A 135 -1.44 1.15 8.90
C GLY A 135 0.02 0.75 8.84
N MET A 136 0.31 -0.55 8.96
CA MET A 136 1.69 -1.04 9.06
C MET A 136 1.97 -2.29 8.24
N MET A 137 3.20 -2.36 7.75
CA MET A 137 3.74 -3.49 7.03
C MET A 137 4.93 -4.06 7.81
N GLU A 138 4.84 -5.30 8.28
CA GLU A 138 5.94 -5.99 8.96
C GLU A 138 6.73 -6.86 7.97
N PHE A 139 8.04 -6.63 7.85
CA PHE A 139 8.96 -7.53 7.15
C PHE A 139 9.78 -8.34 8.12
N GLN A 140 9.58 -9.65 8.15
CA GLN A 140 10.38 -10.56 8.95
C GLN A 140 11.60 -10.98 8.13
N GLU A 141 12.81 -10.92 8.70
CA GLU A 141 14.06 -11.28 8.01
C GLU A 141 14.27 -10.61 6.63
N MET A 142 13.94 -9.32 6.52
CA MET A 142 13.91 -8.56 5.24
C MET A 142 15.16 -8.75 4.36
N LEU A 143 16.35 -8.88 4.95
CA LEU A 143 17.60 -8.99 4.21
C LEU A 143 17.78 -10.34 3.48
N LYS A 144 16.91 -11.32 3.74
CA LYS A 144 16.83 -12.59 2.99
C LYS A 144 15.98 -12.48 1.72
N CYS A 145 15.20 -11.41 1.57
CA CYS A 145 14.40 -11.16 0.37
C CYS A 145 15.30 -10.98 -0.87
N ASP A 146 14.78 -11.32 -2.04
CA ASP A 146 15.44 -10.99 -3.31
C ASP A 146 15.58 -9.46 -3.47
N GLU A 147 16.66 -9.01 -4.11
CA GLU A 147 16.94 -7.58 -4.32
C GLU A 147 15.76 -6.83 -4.97
N LYS A 148 14.98 -7.50 -5.82
CA LYS A 148 13.79 -6.91 -6.46
C LYS A 148 12.78 -6.40 -5.44
N PHE A 149 12.54 -7.12 -4.34
CA PHE A 149 11.60 -6.68 -3.30
C PHE A 149 12.09 -5.41 -2.62
N LEU A 150 13.39 -5.32 -2.35
CA LEU A 150 13.99 -4.14 -1.71
C LEU A 150 13.85 -2.88 -2.59
N TRP A 151 13.89 -3.02 -3.91
CA TRP A 151 13.64 -1.89 -4.82
C TRP A 151 12.19 -1.39 -4.75
N HIS A 152 11.21 -2.29 -4.63
CA HIS A 152 9.82 -1.89 -4.43
C HIS A 152 9.62 -1.15 -3.09
N LEU A 153 10.30 -1.61 -2.04
CA LEU A 153 10.27 -0.92 -0.75
C LEU A 153 10.92 0.45 -0.81
N LEU A 154 12.04 0.59 -1.51
CA LEU A 154 12.69 1.88 -1.70
C LEU A 154 11.78 2.88 -2.42
N SER A 155 11.11 2.45 -3.51
CA SER A 155 10.13 3.28 -4.21
C SER A 155 8.97 3.68 -3.28
N LEU A 156 8.47 2.75 -2.47
CA LEU A 156 7.41 3.05 -1.52
C LEU A 156 7.85 4.05 -0.44
N THR A 157 9.03 3.89 0.15
CA THR A 157 9.53 4.80 1.20
C THR A 157 9.88 6.18 0.69
N GLN A 158 10.34 6.29 -0.57
CA GLN A 158 10.74 7.58 -1.15
C GLN A 158 9.58 8.32 -1.82
N GLU A 159 8.71 7.60 -2.53
CA GLU A 159 7.68 8.21 -3.38
C GLU A 159 6.24 7.99 -2.86
N GLY A 160 6.05 7.19 -1.81
CA GLY A 160 4.72 6.85 -1.28
C GLY A 160 3.88 6.01 -2.26
N ASN A 161 4.53 5.33 -3.20
CA ASN A 161 3.85 4.52 -4.20
C ASN A 161 4.71 3.33 -4.65
N PHE A 162 4.07 2.32 -5.21
CA PHE A 162 4.75 1.17 -5.81
C PHE A 162 4.15 0.79 -7.16
N LYS A 163 4.97 0.12 -7.99
CA LYS A 163 4.55 -0.38 -9.30
C LYS A 163 3.91 -1.76 -9.19
N ALA A 164 2.63 -1.85 -9.57
CA ALA A 164 1.87 -3.08 -9.65
C ALA A 164 1.89 -3.66 -11.08
N GLY A 165 2.83 -4.56 -11.38
CA GLY A 165 2.90 -5.22 -12.70
C GLY A 165 2.83 -4.23 -13.89
N ARG A 166 1.83 -4.41 -14.77
CA ARG A 166 1.56 -3.52 -15.92
C ARG A 166 0.67 -2.32 -15.60
N PHE A 167 0.15 -2.20 -14.39
CA PHE A 167 -0.77 -1.13 -13.97
C PHE A 167 -0.05 0.19 -13.64
N ALA A 168 -0.83 1.25 -13.44
CA ALA A 168 -0.34 2.52 -12.92
C ALA A 168 0.32 2.35 -11.53
N LEU A 169 1.07 3.36 -11.10
CA LEU A 169 1.61 3.40 -9.74
C LEU A 169 0.45 3.44 -8.74
N ILE A 170 0.53 2.62 -7.70
CA ILE A 170 -0.45 2.56 -6.62
C ILE A 170 0.12 3.34 -5.44
N SER A 171 -0.62 4.35 -4.96
CA SER A 171 -0.23 5.08 -3.75
C SER A 171 -0.52 4.23 -2.52
N ALA A 172 0.43 4.17 -1.60
CA ALA A 172 0.26 3.54 -0.31
C ALA A 172 0.92 4.39 0.78
N ASP A 173 0.20 4.53 1.88
CA ASP A 173 0.61 5.30 3.06
C ASP A 173 0.69 4.34 4.24
N GLU A 174 1.88 3.89 4.59
CA GLU A 174 2.06 2.86 5.62
C GLU A 174 3.41 2.96 6.33
N LEU A 175 3.42 2.49 7.58
CA LEU A 175 4.64 2.33 8.35
C LEU A 175 5.28 0.97 8.04
N ILE A 176 6.46 0.99 7.45
CA ILE A 176 7.25 -0.23 7.23
C ILE A 176 8.12 -0.51 8.47
N VAL A 177 7.99 -1.70 9.03
CA VAL A 177 8.85 -2.18 10.13
C VAL A 177 9.53 -3.47 9.70
N ALA A 178 10.85 -3.41 9.56
CA ALA A 178 11.65 -4.54 9.12
C ALA A 178 12.50 -5.11 10.25
N HIS A 179 12.48 -6.43 10.38
CA HIS A 179 13.31 -7.19 11.30
C HIS A 179 14.39 -7.94 10.52
N THR A 180 15.58 -8.04 11.09
CA THR A 180 16.67 -8.85 10.55
C THR A 180 17.57 -9.33 11.68
N ASN A 181 18.41 -10.33 11.41
CA ASN A 181 19.42 -10.78 12.35
C ASN A 181 20.78 -10.11 12.04
N GLU A 182 21.67 -10.09 13.04
CA GLU A 182 22.97 -9.42 12.92
C GLU A 182 23.87 -10.05 11.84
N THR A 183 23.83 -11.38 11.69
CA THR A 183 24.64 -12.11 10.72
C THR A 183 24.26 -11.73 9.28
N GLU A 184 22.96 -11.65 8.98
CA GLU A 184 22.45 -11.21 7.68
C GLU A 184 22.77 -9.74 7.43
N TYR A 185 22.61 -8.88 8.44
CA TYR A 185 22.99 -7.48 8.34
C TYR A 185 24.47 -7.31 7.96
N ARG A 186 25.37 -8.03 8.65
CA ARG A 186 26.80 -8.03 8.33
C ARG A 186 27.05 -8.52 6.91
N SER A 187 26.47 -9.66 6.51
CA SER A 187 26.61 -10.19 5.15
C SER A 187 26.14 -9.20 4.08
N PHE A 188 25.05 -8.48 4.35
CA PHE A 188 24.47 -7.52 3.43
C PHE A 188 25.34 -6.26 3.27
N ILE A 189 25.85 -5.65 4.35
CA ILE A 189 26.69 -4.43 4.27
C ILE A 189 28.04 -4.64 3.56
N PHE A 190 28.52 -5.89 3.51
CA PHE A 190 29.74 -6.25 2.79
C PHE A 190 29.51 -6.40 1.28
N LYS A 191 28.26 -6.56 0.82
CA LYS A 191 27.92 -6.50 -0.61
C LYS A 191 27.95 -5.04 -1.07
N LYS A 192 28.95 -4.67 -1.89
CA LYS A 192 29.13 -3.30 -2.42
C LYS A 192 27.88 -2.71 -3.09
N ARG A 193 27.03 -3.54 -3.71
CA ARG A 193 25.85 -3.11 -4.48
C ARG A 193 24.68 -2.70 -3.59
N THR A 194 24.59 -3.21 -2.37
CA THR A 194 23.40 -3.13 -1.52
C THR A 194 23.51 -2.06 -0.42
N ARG A 195 24.69 -1.47 -0.25
CA ARG A 195 24.98 -0.43 0.75
C ARG A 195 24.16 0.86 0.56
N LEU A 196 23.79 1.21 -0.68
CA LEU A 196 22.93 2.35 -0.99
C LEU A 196 21.49 2.18 -0.50
N CYS A 197 20.99 0.93 -0.48
CA CYS A 197 19.62 0.64 -0.07
C CYS A 197 19.43 0.83 1.44
N ILE A 198 20.49 0.65 2.25
CA ILE A 198 20.42 0.80 3.71
C ILE A 198 20.32 2.26 4.16
N GLN A 199 21.04 3.20 3.54
CA GLN A 199 21.02 4.60 3.96
C GLN A 199 19.67 5.28 3.78
N GLU A 200 18.80 4.70 2.95
CA GLU A 200 17.50 5.26 2.59
C GLU A 200 16.34 4.52 3.28
N LEU A 201 16.58 3.31 3.80
CA LEU A 201 15.58 2.48 4.49
C LEU A 201 15.70 2.51 6.03
N LEU A 202 16.81 3.02 6.59
CA LEU A 202 17.05 3.20 8.04
C LEU A 202 17.20 4.67 8.40
#